data_AF-A0A831U487-F1
#
_entry.id   AF-A0A831U487-F1
#
_cell.length_a   1.000
_cell.length_b   1.000
_cell.length_c   1.000
_cell.angle_alpha   90.00
_cell.angle_beta   90.00
_cell.angle_gamma   90.00
#
_symmetry.space_group_name_H-M   'P 1'
#
loop_
_entity.id
_entity.type
_entity.pdbx_description
1 polymer ?
#
loop_
_entity_poly.entity_id
_entity_poly.type
_entity_poly.pdbx_seq_one_letter_code
_entity_poly.pdbx_strand_id
1 'polypeptide(L)'
;ALGQAERSPIRGRFAVTVLPKGGAEAPNAATLGGWQLMVSAYSRYPKEAADLVRYLASYEVQKDNAVRLSRLPTRPALYTDKDVLAKNPWFKDLLPVFQNAVSRPSDVAGARYNQVSEAIWTEVHGALTGQKKGEEAVRDLEARLRRILR
;
A
#
# COMPACT_ATOMS: atom_id res chain seq x y z
N ALA A 1 5.21 -11.71 -12.38
CA ALA A 1 4.69 -10.37 -12.75
C ALA A 1 4.60 -10.23 -14.27
N LEU A 2 3.51 -9.67 -14.79
CA LEU A 2 3.23 -9.60 -16.25
C LEU A 2 4.34 -8.90 -17.05
N GLY A 3 4.98 -7.86 -16.49
CA GLY A 3 6.09 -7.16 -17.15
C GLY A 3 7.34 -8.02 -17.40
N GLN A 4 7.54 -9.11 -16.66
CA GLN A 4 8.66 -10.05 -16.84
C GLN A 4 8.28 -11.34 -17.57
N ALA A 5 7.02 -11.46 -18.03
CA ALA A 5 6.58 -12.61 -18.83
C ALA A 5 7.36 -12.68 -20.15
N GLU A 6 7.52 -13.90 -20.69
CA GLU A 6 8.33 -14.17 -21.89
C GLU A 6 7.96 -13.28 -23.10
N ARG A 7 6.66 -13.03 -23.30
CA ARG A 7 6.13 -12.21 -24.41
C ARG A 7 6.05 -10.71 -24.10
N SER A 8 6.58 -10.24 -22.97
CA SER A 8 6.53 -8.83 -22.58
C SER A 8 7.55 -8.00 -23.39
N PRO A 9 7.14 -6.93 -24.10
CA PRO A 9 8.06 -6.04 -24.83
C PRO A 9 9.05 -5.31 -23.93
N ILE A 10 8.76 -5.20 -22.63
CA ILE A 10 9.58 -4.50 -21.63
C ILE A 10 10.39 -5.47 -20.75
N ARG A 11 10.38 -6.77 -21.04
CA ARG A 11 11.11 -7.77 -20.25
C ARG A 11 12.59 -7.38 -20.13
N GLY A 12 13.11 -7.35 -18.90
CA GLY A 12 14.50 -6.95 -18.62
C GLY A 12 14.83 -5.47 -18.86
N ARG A 13 13.84 -4.61 -19.14
CA ARG A 13 14.05 -3.18 -19.47
C ARG A 13 13.49 -2.22 -18.42
N PHE A 14 13.13 -2.72 -17.24
CA PHE A 14 12.63 -1.88 -16.14
C PHE A 14 13.10 -2.42 -14.78
N ALA A 15 13.14 -1.52 -13.82
CA ALA A 15 13.34 -1.80 -12.41
C ALA A 15 12.29 -1.05 -11.59
N VAL A 16 12.21 -1.35 -10.30
CA VAL A 16 11.33 -0.64 -9.35
C VAL A 16 12.15 -0.18 -8.15
N THR A 17 11.76 0.93 -7.56
CA THR A 17 12.36 1.48 -6.34
C THR A 17 11.34 2.39 -5.65
N VAL A 18 11.74 2.99 -4.53
CA VAL A 18 10.94 3.97 -3.79
C VAL A 18 10.62 5.21 -4.64
N LEU A 19 9.45 5.80 -4.45
CA LEU A 19 9.08 7.05 -5.12
C LEU A 19 10.01 8.20 -4.69
N PRO A 20 10.31 9.17 -5.58
CA PRO A 20 11.06 10.37 -5.22
C PRO A 20 10.38 11.19 -4.10
N LYS A 21 11.19 12.01 -3.42
CA LYS A 21 10.78 12.87 -2.31
C LYS A 21 10.92 14.36 -2.63
N GLY A 22 10.18 15.21 -1.91
CA GLY A 22 10.09 16.67 -2.14
C GLY A 22 11.28 17.51 -1.66
N GLY A 23 12.46 16.92 -1.48
CA GLY A 23 13.66 17.60 -0.96
C GLY A 23 14.60 16.64 -0.23
N ALA A 24 15.83 17.07 0.07
CA ALA A 24 16.81 16.22 0.76
C ALA A 24 16.35 15.78 2.16
N GLU A 25 15.68 16.69 2.89
CA GLU A 25 15.20 16.44 4.25
C GLU A 25 13.80 15.80 4.31
N ALA A 26 13.12 15.63 3.16
CA ALA A 26 11.80 15.03 3.14
C ALA A 26 11.88 13.50 3.35
N PRO A 27 10.88 12.87 4.00
CA PRO A 27 10.74 11.43 3.96
C PRO A 27 10.27 10.97 2.57
N ASN A 28 10.56 9.71 2.22
CA ASN A 28 9.86 9.06 1.12
C ASN A 28 8.43 8.72 1.55
N ALA A 29 7.53 8.54 0.59
CA ALA A 29 6.17 8.08 0.87
C ALA A 29 5.72 7.03 -0.14
N ALA A 30 5.08 5.97 0.35
CA ALA A 30 4.36 5.00 -0.46
C ALA A 30 2.95 4.82 0.11
N THR A 31 1.90 5.04 -0.69
CA THR A 31 0.53 4.85 -0.18
C THR A 31 0.29 3.39 0.17
N LEU A 32 -0.05 3.10 1.43
CA LEU A 32 -0.28 1.74 1.90
C LEU A 32 -1.58 1.17 1.31
N GLY A 33 -1.45 0.01 0.65
CA GLY A 33 -2.55 -0.81 0.16
C GLY A 33 -2.56 -2.20 0.81
N GLY A 34 -2.94 -3.21 0.03
CA GLY A 34 -2.92 -4.60 0.46
C GLY A 34 -4.22 -5.07 1.13
N TRP A 35 -4.14 -6.24 1.75
CA TRP A 35 -5.27 -6.98 2.31
C TRP A 35 -4.91 -7.52 3.69
N GLN A 36 -5.86 -7.42 4.62
CA GLN A 36 -5.73 -7.93 5.99
C GLN A 36 -6.72 -9.08 6.19
N LEU A 37 -6.38 -10.02 7.07
CA LEU A 37 -7.28 -11.10 7.49
C LEU A 37 -7.82 -10.76 8.89
N MET A 38 -9.13 -10.85 9.06
CA MET A 38 -9.80 -10.54 10.33
C MET A 38 -10.78 -11.65 10.70
N VAL A 39 -10.83 -11.97 12.00
CA VAL A 39 -11.81 -12.91 12.55
C VAL A 39 -13.12 -12.16 12.80
N SER A 40 -14.23 -12.72 12.33
CA SER A 40 -15.56 -12.15 12.58
C SER A 40 -15.88 -12.15 14.07
N ALA A 41 -16.37 -11.02 14.59
CA ALA A 41 -16.86 -10.92 15.97
C ALA A 41 -18.05 -11.85 16.25
N TYR A 42 -18.73 -12.33 15.19
CA TYR A 42 -19.87 -13.24 15.26
C TYR A 42 -19.50 -14.71 15.01
N SER A 43 -18.20 -15.03 14.90
CA SER A 43 -17.76 -16.41 14.65
C SER A 43 -18.23 -17.35 15.75
N ARG A 44 -18.82 -18.49 15.36
CA ARG A 44 -19.12 -19.59 16.30
C ARG A 44 -17.86 -20.36 16.72
N TYR A 45 -16.74 -20.16 16.01
CA TYR A 45 -15.44 -20.82 16.22
C TYR A 45 -14.31 -19.78 16.23
N PRO A 46 -14.28 -18.85 17.20
CA PRO A 46 -13.34 -17.74 17.17
C PRO A 46 -11.88 -18.18 17.36
N LYS A 47 -11.64 -19.26 18.12
CA LYS A 47 -10.30 -19.80 18.36
C LYS A 47 -9.72 -20.42 17.10
N GLU A 48 -10.47 -21.31 16.47
CA GLU A 48 -10.09 -22.03 15.25
C GLU A 48 -9.93 -21.06 14.08
N ALA A 49 -10.81 -20.05 13.98
CA ALA A 49 -10.67 -18.98 12.99
C ALA A 49 -9.39 -18.16 13.22
N ALA A 50 -9.04 -17.85 14.47
CA ALA A 50 -7.80 -17.16 14.79
C ALA A 50 -6.57 -18.03 14.46
N ASP A 51 -6.62 -19.32 14.71
CA ASP A 51 -5.55 -20.26 14.34
C ASP A 51 -5.37 -20.34 12.82
N LEU A 52 -6.47 -20.34 12.06
CA LEU A 52 -6.42 -20.25 10.60
C LEU A 52 -5.79 -18.94 10.13
N VAL A 53 -6.17 -17.79 10.71
CA VAL A 53 -5.57 -16.49 10.36
C VAL A 53 -4.06 -16.49 10.65
N ARG A 54 -3.62 -17.04 11.79
CA ARG A 54 -2.19 -17.19 12.12
C ARG A 54 -1.47 -18.06 11.10
N TYR A 55 -2.08 -19.18 10.70
CA TYR A 55 -1.52 -20.07 9.68
C TYR A 55 -1.41 -19.38 8.32
N LEU A 56 -2.48 -18.73 7.85
CA LEU A 56 -2.49 -18.02 6.56
C LEU A 56 -1.49 -16.84 6.52
N ALA A 57 -1.23 -16.21 7.68
CA ALA A 57 -0.24 -15.15 7.83
C ALA A 57 1.15 -15.64 8.25
N SER A 58 1.37 -16.96 8.34
CA SER A 58 2.66 -17.56 8.74
C SER A 58 3.77 -17.27 7.72
N TYR A 59 5.02 -17.51 8.12
CA TYR A 59 6.18 -17.34 7.24
C TYR A 59 6.06 -18.21 5.99
N GLU A 60 5.79 -19.52 6.16
CA GLU A 60 5.73 -20.49 5.07
C GLU A 60 4.60 -20.19 4.08
N VAL A 61 3.40 -19.85 4.57
CA VAL A 61 2.29 -19.53 3.68
C VAL A 61 2.53 -18.22 2.93
N GLN A 62 3.10 -17.20 3.57
CA GLN A 62 3.48 -15.97 2.87
C GLN A 62 4.62 -16.19 1.87
N LYS A 63 5.56 -17.09 2.15
CA LYS A 63 6.62 -17.52 1.23
C LYS A 63 6.03 -18.20 0.00
N ASP A 64 5.12 -19.15 0.18
CA ASP A 64 4.41 -19.82 -0.93
C ASP A 64 3.69 -18.79 -1.81
N ASN A 65 3.02 -17.83 -1.17
CA ASN A 65 2.31 -16.75 -1.85
C ASN A 65 3.25 -15.84 -2.68
N ALA A 66 4.42 -15.52 -2.13
CA ALA A 66 5.45 -14.76 -2.81
C ALA A 66 6.02 -15.52 -4.01
N VAL A 67 6.33 -16.80 -3.83
CA VAL A 67 6.94 -17.64 -4.87
C VAL A 67 5.96 -17.95 -6.00
N ARG A 68 4.73 -18.36 -5.68
CA ARG A 68 3.76 -18.84 -6.67
C ARG A 68 2.94 -17.73 -7.31
N LEU A 69 2.58 -16.72 -6.52
CA LEU A 69 1.65 -15.67 -6.95
C LEU A 69 2.29 -14.29 -7.05
N SER A 70 3.60 -14.17 -6.78
CA SER A 70 4.31 -12.88 -6.72
C SER A 70 3.62 -11.87 -5.79
N ARG A 71 2.95 -12.33 -4.72
CA ARG A 71 2.33 -11.45 -3.71
C ARG A 71 3.38 -10.94 -2.75
N LEU A 72 3.38 -9.63 -2.50
CA LEU A 72 4.36 -8.96 -1.65
C LEU A 72 4.14 -9.36 -0.18
N PRO A 73 5.15 -9.92 0.51
CA PRO A 73 5.03 -10.33 1.90
C PRO A 73 4.84 -9.14 2.85
N THR A 74 4.23 -9.42 4.00
CA THR A 74 4.14 -8.49 5.15
C THR A 74 5.20 -8.79 6.21
N ARG A 75 6.12 -9.73 5.94
CA ARG A 75 7.22 -10.10 6.83
C ARG A 75 8.56 -9.65 6.22
N PRO A 76 9.32 -8.75 6.88
CA PRO A 76 10.59 -8.25 6.36
C PRO A 76 11.60 -9.36 5.99
N ALA A 77 11.65 -10.44 6.77
CA ALA A 77 12.57 -11.56 6.52
C ALA A 77 12.37 -12.24 5.14
N LEU A 78 11.16 -12.20 4.57
CA LEU A 78 10.90 -12.78 3.24
C LEU A 78 11.48 -11.95 2.09
N TYR A 79 11.93 -10.72 2.34
CA TYR A 79 12.58 -9.87 1.34
C TYR A 79 14.06 -10.21 1.15
N THR A 80 14.63 -11.05 2.01
CA THR A 80 16.00 -11.58 1.89
C THR A 80 16.04 -13.11 1.79
N ASP A 81 14.89 -13.78 1.75
CA ASP A 81 14.78 -15.23 1.58
C ASP A 81 15.25 -15.65 0.18
N LYS A 82 16.16 -16.64 0.13
CA LYS A 82 16.82 -17.07 -1.11
C LYS A 82 15.83 -17.63 -2.14
N ASP A 83 14.80 -18.35 -1.72
CA ASP A 83 13.84 -18.96 -2.64
C ASP A 83 12.87 -17.90 -3.18
N VAL A 84 12.49 -16.94 -2.33
CA VAL A 84 11.69 -15.78 -2.75
C VAL A 84 12.46 -14.97 -3.78
N LEU A 85 13.72 -14.64 -3.51
CA LEU A 85 14.56 -13.84 -4.42
C LEU A 85 14.97 -14.59 -5.68
N ALA A 86 15.09 -15.93 -5.64
CA ALA A 86 15.32 -16.72 -6.85
C ALA A 86 14.16 -16.59 -7.86
N LYS A 87 12.92 -16.43 -7.37
CA LYS A 87 11.72 -16.27 -8.21
C LYS A 87 11.35 -14.82 -8.47
N ASN A 88 11.56 -13.95 -7.49
CA ASN A 88 11.24 -12.53 -7.56
C ASN A 88 12.45 -11.67 -7.10
N PRO A 89 13.54 -11.61 -7.88
CA PRO A 89 14.77 -10.90 -7.46
C PRO A 89 14.55 -9.44 -7.08
N TRP A 90 13.56 -8.80 -7.70
CA TRP A 90 13.19 -7.40 -7.51
C TRP A 90 12.50 -7.13 -6.16
N PHE A 91 12.08 -8.16 -5.41
CA PHE A 91 11.49 -7.95 -4.08
C PHE A 91 12.48 -7.27 -3.14
N LYS A 92 13.78 -7.59 -3.23
CA LYS A 92 14.82 -7.00 -2.36
C LYS A 92 14.79 -5.46 -2.35
N ASP A 93 14.37 -4.86 -3.46
CA ASP A 93 14.37 -3.40 -3.66
C ASP A 93 13.11 -2.74 -3.04
N LEU A 94 12.13 -3.53 -2.59
CA LEU A 94 10.86 -3.04 -2.04
C LEU A 94 10.80 -2.96 -0.52
N LEU A 95 11.72 -3.57 0.22
CA LEU A 95 11.68 -3.47 1.68
C LEU A 95 11.68 -2.00 2.16
N PRO A 96 12.49 -1.08 1.58
CA PRO A 96 12.41 0.34 1.91
C PRO A 96 11.07 0.97 1.58
N VAL A 97 10.35 0.50 0.54
CA VAL A 97 9.02 1.00 0.18
C VAL A 97 8.02 0.72 1.30
N PHE A 98 8.02 -0.49 1.85
CA PHE A 98 7.11 -0.85 2.94
C PHE A 98 7.45 -0.19 4.27
N GLN A 99 8.74 0.07 4.53
CA GLN A 99 9.18 0.80 5.72
C GLN A 99 8.78 2.29 5.68
N ASN A 100 8.53 2.84 4.49
CA ASN A 100 8.07 4.22 4.28
C ASN A 100 6.59 4.28 3.85
N ALA A 101 5.83 3.21 4.09
CA ALA A 101 4.43 3.17 3.72
C ALA A 101 3.60 4.06 4.65
N VAL A 102 2.74 4.89 4.06
CA VAL A 102 1.82 5.78 4.78
C VAL A 102 0.39 5.39 4.50
N SER A 103 -0.40 5.25 5.57
CA SER A 103 -1.82 4.94 5.46
C SER A 103 -2.61 6.15 4.97
N ARG A 104 -3.67 5.88 4.22
CA ARG A 104 -4.75 6.86 4.02
C ARG A 104 -5.48 7.08 5.36
N PRO A 105 -6.12 8.23 5.59
CA PRO A 105 -6.67 8.62 6.90
C PRO A 105 -7.98 7.88 7.27
N SER A 106 -8.06 6.58 7.01
CA SER A 106 -9.25 5.77 7.29
C SER A 106 -9.45 5.50 8.78
N ASP A 107 -8.37 5.48 9.55
CA ASP A 107 -8.37 5.36 11.01
C ASP A 107 -9.06 6.55 11.69
N VAL A 108 -8.75 7.77 11.27
CA VAL A 108 -9.34 9.00 11.82
C VAL A 108 -10.68 9.37 11.20
N ALA A 109 -10.90 9.05 9.92
CA ALA A 109 -12.14 9.40 9.23
C ALA A 109 -13.29 8.41 9.49
N GLY A 110 -12.98 7.14 9.81
CA GLY A 110 -13.98 6.11 10.07
C GLY A 110 -15.06 6.04 8.98
N ALA A 111 -16.34 6.10 9.38
CA ALA A 111 -17.48 6.06 8.46
C ALA A 111 -17.50 7.22 7.44
N ARG A 112 -16.77 8.31 7.70
CA ARG A 112 -16.67 9.49 6.83
C ARG A 112 -15.50 9.40 5.84
N TYR A 113 -14.77 8.28 5.80
CA TYR A 113 -13.59 8.12 4.96
C TYR A 113 -13.83 8.43 3.48
N ASN A 114 -14.97 8.01 2.91
CA ASN A 114 -15.28 8.31 1.51
C ASN A 114 -15.46 9.82 1.27
N GLN A 115 -16.08 10.55 2.21
CA GLN A 115 -16.24 12.00 2.11
C GLN A 115 -14.88 12.72 2.23
N VAL A 116 -14.02 12.26 3.14
CA VAL A 116 -12.64 12.76 3.29
C VAL A 116 -11.85 12.52 2.01
N SER A 117 -11.90 11.31 1.47
CA SER A 117 -11.23 10.96 0.23
C SER A 117 -11.75 11.79 -0.95
N GLU A 118 -13.06 12.04 -1.00
CA GLU A 118 -13.69 12.87 -2.01
C GLU A 118 -13.17 14.30 -2.00
N ALA A 119 -13.13 14.92 -0.84
CA ALA A 119 -12.55 16.24 -0.69
C ALA A 119 -11.10 16.28 -1.20
N ILE A 120 -10.28 15.26 -0.86
CA ILE A 120 -8.89 15.18 -1.30
C ILE A 120 -8.78 15.10 -2.83
N TRP A 121 -9.45 14.13 -3.48
CA TRP A 121 -9.26 13.98 -4.93
C TRP A 121 -9.88 15.14 -5.71
N THR A 122 -10.97 15.76 -5.23
CA THR A 122 -11.56 16.93 -5.89
C THR A 122 -10.63 18.13 -5.88
N GLU A 123 -10.06 18.49 -4.72
CA GLU A 123 -9.17 19.66 -4.64
C GLU A 123 -7.84 19.41 -5.36
N VAL A 124 -7.26 18.20 -5.23
CA VAL A 124 -6.05 17.82 -5.98
C VAL A 124 -6.31 17.85 -7.48
N HIS A 125 -7.44 17.32 -7.94
CA HIS A 125 -7.79 17.35 -9.37
C HIS A 125 -7.97 18.79 -9.88
N GLY A 126 -8.56 19.69 -9.09
CA GLY A 126 -8.68 21.11 -9.43
C GLY A 126 -7.31 21.78 -9.63
N ALA A 127 -6.33 21.44 -8.78
CA ALA A 127 -4.95 21.92 -8.96
C ALA A 127 -4.27 21.33 -10.21
N LEU A 128 -4.42 20.02 -10.44
CA LEU A 128 -3.81 19.33 -11.58
C LEU A 128 -4.38 19.79 -12.94
N THR A 129 -5.64 20.20 -12.97
CA THR A 129 -6.32 20.70 -14.18
C THR A 129 -6.17 22.22 -14.37
N GLY A 130 -5.45 22.90 -13.48
CA GLY A 130 -5.22 24.34 -13.54
C GLY A 130 -6.43 25.20 -13.15
N GLN A 131 -7.50 24.61 -12.62
CA GLN A 131 -8.66 25.35 -12.14
C GLN A 131 -8.38 26.12 -10.83
N LYS A 132 -7.39 25.67 -10.05
CA LYS A 132 -6.94 26.28 -8.80
C LYS A 132 -5.41 26.28 -8.72
N LYS A 133 -4.84 27.23 -7.97
CA LYS A 133 -3.44 27.12 -7.53
C LYS A 133 -3.33 26.11 -6.39
N GLY A 134 -2.14 25.53 -6.21
CA GLY A 134 -1.88 24.56 -5.14
C GLY A 134 -2.17 25.11 -3.74
N GLU A 135 -1.79 26.36 -3.46
CA GLU A 135 -2.06 27.04 -2.18
C GLU A 135 -3.57 27.15 -1.88
N GLU A 136 -4.35 27.52 -2.89
CA GLU A 136 -5.80 27.61 -2.79
C GLU A 136 -6.43 26.22 -2.56
N ALA A 137 -5.99 25.21 -3.31
CA ALA A 137 -6.50 23.85 -3.19
C ALA A 137 -6.29 23.26 -1.78
N VAL A 138 -5.11 23.46 -1.16
CA VAL A 138 -4.86 22.93 0.20
C VAL A 138 -5.62 23.69 1.28
N ARG A 139 -5.80 25.01 1.13
CA ARG A 139 -6.62 25.82 2.06
C ARG A 139 -8.09 25.39 2.00
N ASP A 140 -8.63 25.24 0.79
CA ASP A 140 -10.02 24.82 0.60
C ASP A 140 -10.23 23.37 1.07
N LEU A 141 -9.26 22.48 0.83
CA LEU A 141 -9.25 21.12 1.35
C LEU A 141 -9.30 21.12 2.88
N GLU A 142 -8.48 21.92 3.55
CA GLU A 142 -8.49 22.03 5.02
C GLU A 142 -9.88 22.40 5.53
N ALA A 143 -10.51 23.42 4.96
CA ALA A 143 -11.85 23.86 5.36
C ALA A 143 -12.91 22.75 5.15
N ARG A 144 -12.83 22.00 4.04
CA ARG A 144 -13.72 20.86 3.75
C ARG A 144 -13.53 19.73 4.75
N LEU A 145 -12.28 19.34 5.03
CA LEU A 145 -11.97 18.29 6.00
C LEU A 145 -12.44 18.65 7.41
N ARG A 146 -12.21 19.90 7.86
CA ARG A 146 -12.71 20.40 9.15
C ARG A 146 -14.22 20.31 9.25
N ARG A 147 -14.96 20.58 8.17
CA ARG A 147 -16.41 20.47 8.13
C ARG A 147 -16.88 19.01 8.17
N ILE A 148 -16.22 18.13 7.41
CA ILE A 148 -16.56 16.70 7.37
C ILE A 148 -16.32 16.06 8.73
N LEU A 149 -15.21 16.40 9.41
CA LEU A 149 -14.77 15.76 10.65
C LEU A 149 -15.27 16.44 11.93
N ARG A 150 -15.97 17.57 11.84
CA ARG A 150 -16.64 18.22 12.98
C ARG A 150 -17.66 17.28 13.63
#